data_AF-A0A820VF41-F1
#
_entry.id   AF-A0A820VF41-F1
#
_cell.length_a   1.000
_cell.length_b   1.000
_cell.length_c   1.000
_cell.angle_alpha   90.00
_cell.angle_beta   90.00
_cell.angle_gamma   90.00
#
_symmetry.space_group_name_H-M   'P 1'
#
loop_
_entity.id
_entity.type
_entity.pdbx_description
1 polymer ?
#
loop_
_entity_poly.entity_id
_entity_poly.type
_entity_poly.pdbx_seq_one_letter_code
_entity_poly.pdbx_strand_id
1 'polypeptide(L)'
;MSHPSKSQQRFPFRTIVHVRRNYRKLPPITQTTRPIEENGSAKSKSSLSLDNVDIKCETPPLDTNNFWDRLDEHIANQTLEHNDDHGHQQTPNKVVRIFVSSTFTDFFNEREVLIKKVFPALRDEMEPAGIQIIDCDLRWGVPKDSTTEQTILTCLEELDRCFEDNGQPFFIGLVSDKYGWVPKLSELPKNITERYRWIDGASITLMEFIHGAFRTHNPNALFLIRKSENILSNLSGQYKDKFRDKEEFNQSQIQELKKKLPKMFPSEQIFHYDCFYNGLDSSTGRERVKIDGLHEFEEQAKKFLIQAIQKWYPANFSNTNSLDTEQRQMTTFLLNKTQFFVDRPNEFSLLLKYITGDHKDLKLNSPTDAKSENAQPLMAVTGRSGDGKTILLGKFVLTIEEKFQNRFFLFYYFLDGAFHANATHFMLTTLKQKLDKYL
;
A
#
# COMPACT_ATOMS: atom_id res chain seq x y z
N MET A 1 47.60 25.95 -31.17
CA MET A 1 47.90 25.20 -29.93
C MET A 1 46.61 24.55 -29.44
N SER A 2 46.47 23.27 -29.76
CA SER A 2 45.33 22.41 -29.45
C SER A 2 45.52 21.77 -28.07
N HIS A 3 44.63 22.05 -27.13
CA HIS A 3 44.51 21.29 -25.89
C HIS A 3 43.37 20.27 -26.00
N PRO A 4 43.56 19.01 -25.54
CA PRO A 4 42.66 17.91 -25.85
C PRO A 4 41.51 17.79 -24.84
N SER A 5 40.36 17.38 -25.36
CA SER A 5 39.15 16.97 -24.64
C SER A 5 39.43 15.72 -23.78
N LYS A 6 39.26 15.82 -22.46
CA LYS A 6 39.17 14.64 -21.58
C LYS A 6 37.75 14.08 -21.67
N SER A 7 37.59 13.02 -22.45
CA SER A 7 36.43 12.13 -22.39
C SER A 7 36.38 11.45 -21.01
N GLN A 8 35.36 11.78 -20.20
CA GLN A 8 35.01 10.98 -19.02
C GLN A 8 34.55 9.59 -19.49
N GLN A 9 35.43 8.60 -19.37
CA GLN A 9 35.08 7.19 -19.48
C GLN A 9 34.13 6.83 -18.33
N ARG A 10 32.86 6.58 -18.65
CA ARG A 10 31.91 5.92 -17.75
C ARG A 10 32.38 4.47 -17.54
N PHE A 11 32.69 4.11 -16.29
CA PHE A 11 32.97 2.73 -15.92
C PHE A 11 31.69 1.89 -15.94
N PRO A 12 31.72 0.65 -16.46
CA PRO A 12 30.56 -0.23 -16.46
C PRO A 12 30.31 -0.82 -15.06
N PHE A 13 29.02 -0.85 -14.70
CA PHE A 13 28.43 -1.45 -13.51
C PHE A 13 29.06 -2.79 -13.12
N ARG A 14 29.57 -2.88 -11.89
CA ARG A 14 30.03 -4.14 -11.27
C ARG A 14 29.22 -4.39 -10.00
N THR A 15 28.32 -5.35 -10.04
CA THR A 15 27.74 -5.95 -8.83
C THR A 15 28.65 -7.08 -8.38
N ILE A 16 29.14 -7.03 -7.14
CA ILE A 16 29.99 -8.08 -6.55
C ILE A 16 29.12 -8.85 -5.53
N VAL A 17 28.99 -10.16 -5.72
CA VAL A 17 28.36 -11.08 -4.75
C VAL A 17 29.44 -12.01 -4.23
N HIS A 18 29.66 -12.02 -2.92
CA HIS A 18 30.63 -12.91 -2.27
C HIS A 18 29.88 -13.92 -1.40
N VAL A 19 30.11 -15.21 -1.63
CA VAL A 19 29.48 -16.32 -0.89
C VAL A 19 30.58 -17.18 -0.30
N ARG A 20 30.67 -17.31 1.02
CA ARG A 20 31.65 -18.17 1.68
C ARG A 20 30.96 -19.42 2.24
N ARG A 21 31.50 -20.60 1.90
CA ARG A 21 31.01 -21.91 2.35
C ARG A 21 31.62 -22.28 3.71
N ASN A 22 30.85 -22.92 4.57
CA ASN A 22 31.35 -23.59 5.78
C ASN A 22 31.28 -25.11 5.57
N TYR A 23 32.39 -25.83 5.79
CA TYR A 23 32.49 -27.28 5.62
C TYR A 23 31.93 -28.01 6.84
N ARG A 24 30.69 -28.49 6.75
CA ARG A 24 30.24 -29.67 7.52
C ARG A 24 29.52 -30.64 6.59
N LYS A 25 30.11 -31.82 6.40
CA LYS A 25 29.52 -32.94 5.65
C LYS A 25 28.19 -33.34 6.31
N LEU A 26 27.12 -33.40 5.52
CA LEU A 26 25.82 -33.97 5.92
C LEU A 26 25.50 -35.19 5.02
N PRO A 27 24.78 -36.20 5.55
CA PRO A 27 24.50 -37.45 4.85
C PRO A 27 23.39 -37.30 3.79
N PRO A 28 23.25 -38.26 2.86
CA PRO A 28 22.33 -38.13 1.72
C PRO A 28 20.87 -38.24 2.15
N ILE A 29 20.03 -37.40 1.54
CA ILE A 29 18.57 -37.39 1.69
C ILE A 29 18.00 -38.47 0.76
N THR A 30 17.35 -39.48 1.33
CA THR A 30 16.55 -40.47 0.61
C THR A 30 15.20 -39.89 0.23
N GLN A 31 14.86 -39.95 -1.06
CA GLN A 31 13.53 -39.66 -1.59
C GLN A 31 12.57 -40.81 -1.25
N THR A 32 11.41 -40.47 -0.69
CA THR A 32 10.26 -41.38 -0.59
C THR A 32 9.06 -40.72 -1.25
N THR A 33 8.81 -41.13 -2.50
CA THR A 33 7.55 -40.96 -3.22
C THR A 33 6.57 -42.06 -2.83
N ARG A 34 5.28 -41.75 -2.62
CA ARG A 34 4.10 -42.59 -2.97
C ARG A 34 2.77 -41.89 -2.59
N PRO A 35 1.61 -42.32 -3.14
CA PRO A 35 0.84 -41.51 -4.09
C PRO A 35 -0.60 -41.15 -3.64
N ILE A 36 -1.25 -40.40 -4.52
CA ILE A 36 -2.64 -39.93 -4.50
C ILE A 36 -3.62 -41.11 -4.68
N GLU A 37 -4.68 -41.14 -3.86
CA GLU A 37 -5.90 -41.92 -4.12
C GLU A 37 -7.10 -40.97 -4.27
N GLU A 38 -7.77 -41.10 -5.42
CA GLU A 38 -9.10 -40.59 -5.71
C GLU A 38 -10.16 -41.37 -4.92
N ASN A 39 -11.19 -40.71 -4.44
CA ASN A 39 -12.50 -41.33 -4.26
C ASN A 39 -13.61 -40.30 -4.48
N GLY A 40 -14.39 -40.52 -5.54
CA GLY A 40 -15.60 -39.78 -5.84
C GLY A 40 -16.78 -40.27 -5.01
N SER A 41 -17.79 -39.39 -4.86
CA SER A 41 -19.15 -39.78 -4.53
C SER A 41 -20.10 -38.69 -5.01
N ALA A 42 -21.12 -39.13 -5.74
CA ALA A 42 -22.16 -38.32 -6.39
C ALA A 42 -23.44 -38.24 -5.53
N LYS A 43 -24.37 -37.38 -5.99
CA LYS A 43 -25.79 -37.14 -5.60
C LYS A 43 -25.98 -35.84 -4.79
N SER A 44 -26.96 -34.99 -5.03
CA SER A 44 -28.18 -35.05 -5.86
C SER A 44 -28.75 -33.65 -6.10
N LYS A 45 -29.42 -33.49 -7.24
CA LYS A 45 -30.28 -32.36 -7.62
C LYS A 45 -31.52 -32.28 -6.74
N SER A 46 -31.96 -31.07 -6.38
CA SER A 46 -33.38 -30.73 -6.28
C SER A 46 -33.62 -29.29 -6.74
N SER A 47 -34.40 -29.19 -7.80
CA SER A 47 -34.96 -28.00 -8.42
C SER A 47 -36.29 -27.66 -7.74
N LEU A 48 -36.49 -26.40 -7.32
CA LEU A 48 -37.81 -25.84 -7.06
C LEU A 48 -37.89 -24.43 -7.64
N SER A 49 -38.98 -24.21 -8.36
CA SER A 49 -39.29 -23.15 -9.31
C SER A 49 -39.69 -21.83 -8.66
N LEU A 50 -39.42 -20.75 -9.40
CA LEU A 50 -39.88 -19.39 -9.18
C LEU A 50 -41.38 -19.27 -9.46
N ASP A 51 -42.13 -18.72 -8.50
CA ASP A 51 -43.44 -18.11 -8.75
C ASP A 51 -43.34 -16.59 -8.57
N ASN A 52 -43.78 -15.87 -9.60
CA ASN A 52 -43.78 -14.42 -9.72
C ASN A 52 -44.81 -13.80 -8.76
N VAL A 53 -44.36 -12.87 -7.92
CA VAL A 53 -45.23 -11.88 -7.28
C VAL A 53 -44.64 -10.51 -7.56
N ASP A 54 -45.29 -9.77 -8.47
CA ASP A 54 -45.02 -8.36 -8.72
C ASP A 54 -45.46 -7.54 -7.49
N ILE A 55 -44.53 -7.35 -6.55
CA ILE A 55 -44.68 -6.38 -5.47
C ILE A 55 -44.15 -5.05 -5.99
N LYS A 56 -45.05 -4.14 -6.36
CA LYS A 56 -44.72 -2.71 -6.46
C LYS A 56 -44.36 -2.21 -5.06
N CYS A 57 -43.07 -2.26 -4.74
CA CYS A 57 -42.52 -1.74 -3.50
C CYS A 57 -42.28 -0.23 -3.70
N GLU A 58 -43.29 0.59 -3.43
CA GLU A 58 -43.04 2.01 -3.15
C GLU A 58 -42.33 2.08 -1.80
N THR A 59 -41.01 2.24 -1.81
CA THR A 59 -40.21 2.44 -0.59
C THR A 59 -40.63 3.76 0.05
N PRO A 60 -41.05 3.78 1.34
CA PRO A 60 -41.37 5.03 2.03
C PRO A 60 -40.15 5.96 2.05
N PRO A 61 -40.35 7.29 2.09
CA PRO A 61 -39.23 8.23 2.13
C PRO A 61 -38.34 7.97 3.35
N LEU A 62 -37.03 7.92 3.12
CA LEU A 62 -36.02 7.72 4.16
C LEU A 62 -36.11 8.83 5.22
N ASP A 63 -36.55 8.48 6.42
CA ASP A 63 -36.56 9.38 7.58
C ASP A 63 -35.13 9.52 8.15
N THR A 64 -34.71 10.77 8.37
CA THR A 64 -33.36 11.16 8.77
C THR A 64 -32.99 10.67 10.16
N ASN A 65 -33.93 10.69 11.11
CA ASN A 65 -33.64 10.27 12.50
C ASN A 65 -33.50 8.74 12.58
N ASN A 66 -34.42 8.03 11.93
CA ASN A 66 -34.41 6.57 11.86
C ASN A 66 -33.14 6.02 11.15
N PHE A 67 -32.56 6.77 10.20
CA PHE A 67 -31.29 6.36 9.58
C PHE A 67 -30.13 6.28 10.59
N TRP A 68 -29.88 7.35 11.35
CA TRP A 68 -28.74 7.40 12.26
C TRP A 68 -28.91 6.51 13.48
N ASP A 69 -30.14 6.30 13.95
CA ASP A 69 -30.43 5.36 15.02
C ASP A 69 -30.11 3.92 14.58
N ARG A 70 -30.49 3.55 13.35
CA ARG A 70 -30.12 2.24 12.75
C ARG A 70 -28.61 2.08 12.59
N LEU A 71 -27.90 3.13 12.20
CA LEU A 71 -26.44 3.10 12.10
C LEU A 71 -25.79 2.94 13.47
N ASP A 72 -26.23 3.69 14.48
CA ASP A 72 -25.70 3.59 15.83
C ASP A 72 -25.92 2.18 16.41
N GLU A 73 -27.12 1.61 16.23
CA GLU A 73 -27.44 0.22 16.60
C GLU A 73 -26.53 -0.78 15.87
N HIS A 74 -26.31 -0.56 14.57
CA HIS A 74 -25.43 -1.40 13.76
C HIS A 74 -23.97 -1.38 14.21
N ILE A 75 -23.45 -0.20 14.59
CA ILE A 75 -22.09 -0.06 15.14
C ILE A 75 -22.02 -0.75 16.50
N ALA A 76 -22.98 -0.49 17.39
CA ALA A 76 -22.99 -1.04 18.75
C ALA A 76 -22.99 -2.57 18.77
N ASN A 77 -23.77 -3.21 17.89
CA ASN A 77 -23.83 -4.66 17.78
C ASN A 77 -22.53 -5.30 17.28
N GLN A 78 -21.66 -4.54 16.60
CA GLN A 78 -20.42 -5.06 16.00
C GLN A 78 -19.19 -4.91 16.88
N THR A 79 -19.11 -3.84 17.67
CA THR A 79 -18.04 -3.68 18.67
C THR A 79 -18.00 -4.87 19.63
N LEU A 80 -19.12 -5.58 19.82
CA LEU A 80 -19.22 -6.79 20.63
C LEU A 80 -18.62 -8.06 19.96
N GLU A 81 -18.52 -8.11 18.62
CA GLU A 81 -18.03 -9.28 17.86
C GLU A 81 -16.51 -9.25 17.60
N HIS A 82 -15.86 -8.07 17.65
CA HIS A 82 -14.48 -7.87 17.16
C HIS A 82 -13.38 -7.78 18.25
N ASN A 83 -13.60 -8.36 19.42
CA ASN A 83 -12.56 -8.51 20.45
C ASN A 83 -11.60 -9.69 20.12
N ASP A 84 -10.92 -9.63 18.98
CA ASP A 84 -9.84 -10.57 18.66
C ASP A 84 -8.50 -9.84 18.52
N ASP A 85 -7.57 -10.26 19.36
CA ASP A 85 -6.17 -9.85 19.47
C ASP A 85 -5.42 -10.24 18.17
N HIS A 86 -5.34 -9.32 17.22
CA HIS A 86 -4.50 -9.48 16.03
C HIS A 86 -3.04 -9.19 16.37
N GLY A 87 -2.40 -10.18 17.01
CA GLY A 87 -0.95 -10.25 17.15
C GLY A 87 -0.27 -10.23 15.80
N HIS A 88 0.13 -9.04 15.33
CA HIS A 88 0.86 -8.89 14.08
C HIS A 88 2.26 -9.48 14.17
N GLN A 89 2.51 -10.53 13.38
CA GLN A 89 3.87 -11.00 13.12
C GLN A 89 4.70 -9.89 12.46
N GLN A 90 5.78 -9.52 13.14
CA GLN A 90 6.69 -8.46 12.75
C GLN A 90 7.60 -8.94 11.62
N THR A 91 7.30 -8.54 10.39
CA THR A 91 8.22 -8.64 9.25
C THR A 91 9.06 -7.35 9.17
N PRO A 92 10.36 -7.44 8.90
CA PRO A 92 11.28 -6.28 8.93
C PRO A 92 11.00 -5.21 7.86
N ASN A 93 10.29 -5.58 6.79
CA ASN A 93 9.76 -4.65 5.79
C ASN A 93 8.23 -4.67 5.85
N LYS A 94 7.63 -3.51 6.04
CA LYS A 94 6.18 -3.34 6.17
C LYS A 94 5.65 -2.44 5.07
N VAL A 95 4.62 -2.91 4.38
CA VAL A 95 3.80 -2.10 3.48
C VAL A 95 2.68 -1.51 4.32
N VAL A 96 2.52 -0.19 4.27
CA VAL A 96 1.45 0.53 4.94
C VAL A 96 0.57 1.18 3.89
N ARG A 97 -0.69 0.76 3.85
CA ARG A 97 -1.71 1.30 2.95
C ARG A 97 -2.50 2.41 3.63
N ILE A 98 -2.68 3.53 2.94
CA ILE A 98 -3.44 4.68 3.45
C ILE A 98 -4.64 4.91 2.53
N PHE A 99 -5.84 4.69 3.05
CA PHE A 99 -7.08 4.85 2.28
C PHE A 99 -7.63 6.28 2.39
N VAL A 100 -7.98 6.89 1.25
CA VAL A 100 -8.56 8.24 1.19
C VAL A 100 -10.01 8.19 0.73
N SER A 101 -10.92 8.40 1.68
CA SER A 101 -12.36 8.50 1.42
C SER A 101 -12.81 9.96 1.35
N SER A 102 -13.49 10.33 0.26
CA SER A 102 -14.11 11.64 0.10
C SER A 102 -15.16 11.61 -1.00
N THR A 103 -16.03 12.62 -1.04
CA THR A 103 -16.82 12.90 -2.23
C THR A 103 -15.92 13.29 -3.41
N PHE A 104 -16.35 12.96 -4.63
CA PHE A 104 -15.48 13.02 -5.82
C PHE A 104 -15.32 14.43 -6.42
N THR A 105 -16.36 15.25 -6.40
CA THR A 105 -16.42 16.47 -7.21
C THR A 105 -15.78 17.69 -6.57
N ASP A 106 -15.64 17.70 -5.25
CA ASP A 106 -15.32 18.89 -4.47
C ASP A 106 -13.99 18.82 -3.71
N PHE A 107 -13.31 17.67 -3.66
CA PHE A 107 -12.01 17.49 -2.98
C PHE A 107 -10.83 17.40 -3.95
N PHE A 108 -10.92 18.04 -5.12
CA PHE A 108 -9.85 18.02 -6.12
C PHE A 108 -8.53 18.55 -5.54
N ASN A 109 -8.56 19.74 -4.97
CA ASN A 109 -7.35 20.46 -4.56
C ASN A 109 -6.71 19.81 -3.32
N GLU A 110 -7.53 19.33 -2.39
CA GLU A 110 -7.10 18.59 -1.20
C GLU A 110 -6.41 17.27 -1.57
N ARG A 111 -7.00 16.49 -2.47
CA ARG A 111 -6.36 15.25 -2.97
C ARG A 111 -5.06 15.55 -3.72
N GLU A 112 -5.00 16.64 -4.50
CA GLU A 112 -3.73 17.05 -5.12
C GLU A 112 -2.66 17.41 -4.07
N VAL A 113 -3.04 18.05 -2.94
CA VAL A 113 -2.13 18.30 -1.83
C VAL A 113 -1.67 16.99 -1.18
N LEU A 114 -2.57 16.02 -0.98
CA LEU A 114 -2.20 14.71 -0.46
C LEU A 114 -1.16 14.02 -1.36
N ILE A 115 -1.44 13.94 -2.66
CA ILE A 115 -0.59 13.26 -3.64
C ILE A 115 0.76 13.96 -3.86
N LYS A 116 0.77 15.29 -3.95
CA LYS A 116 1.98 16.06 -4.31
C LYS A 116 2.84 16.46 -3.13
N LYS A 117 2.30 16.44 -1.90
CA LYS A 117 3.01 16.94 -0.73
C LYS A 117 2.97 16.00 0.46
N VAL A 118 1.78 15.55 0.88
CA VAL A 118 1.65 14.74 2.10
C VAL A 118 2.27 13.35 1.93
N PHE A 119 1.86 12.58 0.91
CA PHE A 119 2.37 11.23 0.70
C PHE A 119 3.85 11.17 0.30
N PRO A 120 4.39 12.09 -0.52
CA PRO A 120 5.84 12.19 -0.74
C PRO A 120 6.61 12.43 0.56
N ALA A 121 6.21 13.42 1.37
CA ALA A 121 6.87 13.69 2.64
C ALA A 121 6.77 12.49 3.61
N LEU A 122 5.62 11.80 3.61
CA LEU A 122 5.45 10.61 4.42
C LEU A 122 6.34 9.45 3.95
N ARG A 123 6.51 9.25 2.64
CA ARG A 123 7.46 8.26 2.12
C ARG A 123 8.89 8.55 2.58
N ASP A 124 9.31 9.80 2.48
CA ASP A 124 10.66 10.21 2.88
C ASP A 124 10.89 9.98 4.39
N GLU A 125 9.89 10.28 5.23
CA GLU A 125 9.98 10.09 6.69
C GLU A 125 9.96 8.60 7.09
N MET A 126 9.24 7.76 6.35
CA MET A 126 9.01 6.35 6.68
C MET A 126 10.06 5.41 6.07
N GLU A 127 10.75 5.83 4.99
CA GLU A 127 11.77 5.04 4.30
C GLU A 127 12.91 4.55 5.23
N PRO A 128 13.51 5.39 6.12
CA PRO A 128 14.55 4.93 7.04
C PRO A 128 14.09 3.84 8.02
N ALA A 129 12.78 3.78 8.29
CA ALA A 129 12.17 2.78 9.16
C ALA A 129 11.85 1.47 8.41
N GLY A 130 12.15 1.38 7.10
CA GLY A 130 11.81 0.23 6.25
C GLY A 130 10.30 0.10 5.99
N ILE A 131 9.56 1.20 6.14
CA ILE A 131 8.12 1.26 5.91
C ILE A 131 7.87 1.83 4.52
N GLN A 132 7.15 1.08 3.69
CA GLN A 132 6.72 1.51 2.37
C GLN A 132 5.28 2.02 2.44
N ILE A 133 5.05 3.24 1.97
CA ILE A 133 3.71 3.84 1.91
C ILE A 133 3.08 3.58 0.54
N ILE A 134 1.85 3.08 0.57
CA ILE A 134 0.95 2.99 -0.58
C ILE A 134 -0.26 3.89 -0.30
N ASP A 135 -0.43 4.94 -1.10
CA ASP A 135 -1.63 5.78 -1.09
C ASP A 135 -2.74 5.17 -1.96
N CYS A 136 -3.85 4.80 -1.32
CA CYS A 136 -5.04 4.24 -1.95
C CYS A 136 -6.03 5.38 -2.25
N ASP A 137 -5.74 6.16 -3.30
CA ASP A 137 -6.64 7.17 -3.86
C ASP A 137 -7.32 6.64 -5.14
N LEU A 138 -8.58 6.20 -5.00
CA LEU A 138 -9.32 5.55 -6.08
C LEU A 138 -9.93 6.51 -7.12
N ARG A 139 -9.53 7.78 -7.13
CA ARG A 139 -10.04 8.77 -8.08
C ARG A 139 -9.67 8.48 -9.54
N TRP A 140 -8.54 7.81 -9.75
CA TRP A 140 -8.03 7.45 -11.07
C TRP A 140 -8.20 5.95 -11.40
N GLY A 141 -8.64 5.16 -10.41
CA GLY A 141 -8.71 3.69 -10.50
C GLY A 141 -10.04 3.14 -10.97
N VAL A 142 -11.10 3.96 -11.01
CA VAL A 142 -12.43 3.53 -11.48
C VAL A 142 -12.63 3.96 -12.94
N PRO A 143 -12.74 3.02 -13.90
CA PRO A 143 -13.10 3.32 -15.28
C PRO A 143 -14.37 4.17 -15.37
N LYS A 144 -14.41 5.11 -16.32
CA LYS A 144 -15.58 6.00 -16.51
C LYS A 144 -16.87 5.24 -16.87
N ASP A 145 -16.72 4.03 -17.41
CA ASP A 145 -17.81 3.17 -17.86
C ASP A 145 -18.11 2.04 -16.85
N SER A 146 -17.58 2.14 -15.62
CA SER A 146 -17.86 1.17 -14.55
C SER A 146 -19.31 1.22 -14.13
N THR A 147 -19.87 0.04 -13.86
CA THR A 147 -21.20 -0.06 -13.26
C THR A 147 -21.20 0.45 -11.81
N THR A 148 -22.38 0.75 -11.27
CA THR A 148 -22.61 1.01 -9.84
C THR A 148 -21.92 -0.03 -8.95
N GLU A 149 -22.20 -1.30 -9.24
CA GLU A 149 -21.63 -2.46 -8.53
C GLU A 149 -20.10 -2.45 -8.57
N GLN A 150 -19.51 -2.30 -9.76
CA GLN A 150 -18.05 -2.31 -9.92
C GLN A 150 -17.38 -1.17 -9.16
N THR A 151 -17.97 0.01 -9.17
CA THR A 151 -17.44 1.18 -8.45
C THR A 151 -17.42 0.91 -6.95
N ILE A 152 -18.53 0.41 -6.40
CA ILE A 152 -18.65 0.14 -4.96
C ILE A 152 -17.72 -1.00 -4.51
N LEU A 153 -17.66 -2.09 -5.28
CA LEU A 153 -16.75 -3.20 -5.00
C LEU A 153 -15.29 -2.73 -5.02
N THR A 154 -14.90 -1.97 -6.04
CA THR A 154 -13.52 -1.47 -6.14
C THR A 154 -13.14 -0.65 -4.91
N CYS A 155 -14.04 0.22 -4.43
CA CYS A 155 -13.81 1.01 -3.22
C CYS A 155 -13.66 0.15 -1.96
N LEU A 156 -14.63 -0.72 -1.70
CA LEU A 156 -14.69 -1.46 -0.44
C LEU A 156 -13.69 -2.62 -0.39
N GLU A 157 -13.37 -3.25 -1.52
CA GLU A 157 -12.33 -4.29 -1.58
C GLU A 157 -10.93 -3.69 -1.42
N GLU A 158 -10.68 -2.48 -1.91
CA GLU A 158 -9.40 -1.81 -1.66
C GLU A 158 -9.25 -1.46 -0.18
N LEU A 159 -10.34 -1.13 0.49
CA LEU A 159 -10.37 -0.93 1.94
C LEU A 159 -10.17 -2.24 2.70
N ASP A 160 -10.74 -3.36 2.25
CA ASP A 160 -10.47 -4.71 2.79
C ASP A 160 -8.97 -5.05 2.71
N ARG A 161 -8.30 -4.75 1.60
CA ARG A 161 -6.84 -4.94 1.48
C ARG A 161 -6.06 -4.09 2.47
N CYS A 162 -6.57 -2.90 2.82
CA CYS A 162 -5.95 -2.08 3.86
C CYS A 162 -6.09 -2.71 5.25
N PHE A 163 -7.18 -3.43 5.52
CA PHE A 163 -7.31 -4.26 6.72
C PHE A 163 -6.31 -5.41 6.70
N GLU A 164 -6.23 -6.14 5.58
CA GLU A 164 -5.33 -7.30 5.44
C GLU A 164 -3.85 -6.93 5.65
N ASP A 165 -3.37 -5.86 5.02
CA ASP A 165 -1.96 -5.47 5.07
C ASP A 165 -1.57 -4.78 6.41
N ASN A 166 -2.47 -3.97 6.97
CA ASN A 166 -2.15 -3.13 8.14
C ASN A 166 -2.70 -3.67 9.48
N GLY A 167 -3.61 -4.66 9.44
CA GLY A 167 -4.53 -5.07 10.52
C GLY A 167 -5.67 -4.10 10.76
N GLN A 168 -5.40 -2.81 10.62
CA GLN A 168 -6.38 -1.75 10.67
C GLN A 168 -5.99 -0.65 9.66
N PRO A 169 -6.89 -0.18 8.79
CA PRO A 169 -6.56 0.82 7.77
C PRO A 169 -6.08 2.14 8.40
N PHE A 170 -5.00 2.70 7.86
CA PHE A 170 -4.74 4.13 8.01
C PHE A 170 -5.74 4.85 7.11
N PHE A 171 -6.69 5.55 7.72
CA PHE A 171 -7.88 6.03 7.02
C PHE A 171 -7.94 7.55 7.06
N ILE A 172 -8.15 8.18 5.91
CA ILE A 172 -8.40 9.63 5.81
C ILE A 172 -9.81 9.83 5.28
N GLY A 173 -10.71 10.38 6.11
CA GLY A 173 -12.04 10.81 5.72
C GLY A 173 -12.08 12.33 5.51
N LEU A 174 -12.33 12.77 4.28
CA LEU A 174 -12.53 14.18 3.98
C LEU A 174 -14.02 14.53 3.98
N VAL A 175 -14.40 15.53 4.77
CA VAL A 175 -15.81 15.90 4.98
C VAL A 175 -16.05 17.36 4.59
N SER A 176 -17.05 17.62 3.76
CA SER A 176 -17.46 18.96 3.32
C SER A 176 -18.95 19.16 3.57
N ASP A 177 -19.61 20.05 2.82
CA ASP A 177 -21.07 20.22 2.80
C ASP A 177 -21.76 19.32 1.75
N LYS A 178 -21.06 18.30 1.27
CA LYS A 178 -21.57 17.29 0.37
C LYS A 178 -21.58 15.92 1.05
N TYR A 179 -22.74 15.27 1.06
CA TYR A 179 -22.93 13.89 1.53
C TYR A 179 -22.53 12.87 0.47
N GLY A 180 -22.76 13.20 -0.81
CA GLY A 180 -22.36 12.39 -1.95
C GLY A 180 -23.46 11.49 -2.48
N TRP A 181 -23.06 10.52 -3.29
CA TRP A 181 -23.99 9.67 -4.01
C TRP A 181 -24.53 8.54 -3.11
N VAL A 182 -25.85 8.43 -3.04
CA VAL A 182 -26.59 7.39 -2.34
C VAL A 182 -27.16 6.42 -3.38
N PRO A 183 -26.62 5.19 -3.51
CA PRO A 183 -27.18 4.19 -4.41
C PRO A 183 -28.54 3.72 -3.88
N LYS A 184 -29.45 3.37 -4.80
CA LYS A 184 -30.70 2.70 -4.39
C LYS A 184 -30.37 1.27 -3.99
N LEU A 185 -31.00 0.75 -2.93
CA LEU A 185 -30.84 -0.65 -2.53
C LEU A 185 -31.11 -1.64 -3.67
N SER A 186 -32.07 -1.35 -4.55
CA SER A 186 -32.39 -2.19 -5.71
C SER A 186 -31.28 -2.23 -6.77
N GLU A 187 -30.35 -1.27 -6.76
CA GLU A 187 -29.18 -1.21 -7.64
C GLU A 187 -27.96 -1.91 -7.03
N LEU A 188 -28.06 -2.34 -5.76
CA LEU A 188 -26.99 -3.02 -5.05
C LEU A 188 -27.17 -4.54 -5.10
N PRO A 189 -26.17 -5.28 -5.61
CA PRO A 189 -26.11 -6.73 -5.50
C PRO A 189 -26.18 -7.22 -4.06
N LYS A 190 -26.88 -8.34 -3.82
CA LYS A 190 -27.05 -8.92 -2.48
C LYS A 190 -25.73 -9.24 -1.79
N ASN A 191 -24.74 -9.73 -2.54
CA ASN A 191 -23.41 -10.00 -2.02
C ASN A 191 -22.71 -8.75 -1.48
N ILE A 192 -22.91 -7.56 -2.06
CA ILE A 192 -22.37 -6.30 -1.52
C ILE A 192 -23.11 -5.94 -0.25
N THR A 193 -24.45 -5.95 -0.30
CA THR A 193 -25.26 -5.55 0.85
C THR A 193 -25.05 -6.44 2.06
N GLU A 194 -24.85 -7.75 1.85
CA GLU A 194 -24.58 -8.71 2.91
C GLU A 194 -23.13 -8.62 3.39
N ARG A 195 -22.13 -8.66 2.49
CA ARG A 195 -20.70 -8.62 2.84
C ARG A 195 -20.33 -7.36 3.60
N TYR A 196 -20.76 -6.20 3.12
CA TYR A 196 -20.45 -4.92 3.74
C TYR A 196 -21.54 -4.43 4.68
N ARG A 197 -22.56 -5.25 4.94
CA ARG A 197 -23.69 -4.96 5.82
C ARG A 197 -24.23 -3.55 5.58
N TRP A 198 -24.66 -3.30 4.34
CA TRP A 198 -25.01 -1.98 3.83
C TRP A 198 -26.18 -1.38 4.58
N ILE A 199 -26.14 -0.05 4.76
CA ILE A 199 -27.21 0.70 5.44
C ILE A 199 -27.96 1.52 4.41
N ASP A 200 -29.27 1.29 4.31
CA ASP A 200 -30.12 2.03 3.38
C ASP A 200 -30.08 3.54 3.66
N GLY A 201 -29.88 4.35 2.61
CA GLY A 201 -29.68 5.80 2.73
C GLY A 201 -28.23 6.25 3.00
N ALA A 202 -27.29 5.32 3.17
CA ALA A 202 -25.87 5.65 3.26
C ALA A 202 -25.29 6.01 1.88
N SER A 203 -24.52 7.09 1.80
CA SER A 203 -23.70 7.35 0.62
C SER A 203 -22.52 6.36 0.56
N ILE A 204 -21.90 6.18 -0.62
CA ILE A 204 -20.66 5.36 -0.70
C ILE A 204 -19.64 5.88 0.30
N THR A 205 -19.41 7.19 0.33
CA THR A 205 -18.41 7.80 1.23
C THR A 205 -18.75 7.51 2.69
N LEU A 206 -20.02 7.58 3.10
CA LEU A 206 -20.39 7.18 4.46
C LEU A 206 -20.17 5.68 4.68
N MET A 207 -20.46 4.81 3.71
CA MET A 207 -20.18 3.38 3.83
C MET A 207 -18.68 3.07 3.95
N GLU A 208 -17.82 3.82 3.26
CA GLU A 208 -16.36 3.76 3.43
C GLU A 208 -15.96 4.20 4.86
N PHE A 209 -16.59 5.25 5.40
CA PHE A 209 -16.34 5.70 6.79
C PHE A 209 -16.80 4.64 7.80
N ILE A 210 -17.98 4.06 7.58
CA ILE A 210 -18.54 3.01 8.43
C ILE A 210 -17.60 1.81 8.46
N HIS A 211 -17.18 1.34 7.29
CA HIS A 211 -16.32 0.17 7.14
C HIS A 211 -14.89 0.42 7.63
N GLY A 212 -14.29 1.54 7.25
CA GLY A 212 -12.88 1.83 7.52
C GLY A 212 -12.61 2.47 8.87
N ALA A 213 -13.62 3.04 9.54
CA ALA A 213 -13.43 3.77 10.78
C ALA A 213 -14.47 3.47 11.87
N PHE A 214 -15.77 3.54 11.57
CA PHE A 214 -16.78 3.60 12.65
C PHE A 214 -16.97 2.27 13.36
N ARG A 215 -17.04 1.16 12.61
CA ARG A 215 -17.30 -0.18 13.16
C ARG A 215 -16.24 -0.66 14.15
N THR A 216 -14.99 -0.23 13.96
CA THR A 216 -13.85 -0.69 14.77
C THR A 216 -13.30 0.40 15.69
N HIS A 217 -13.97 1.57 15.77
CA HIS A 217 -13.44 2.75 16.45
C HIS A 217 -11.96 3.01 16.10
N ASN A 218 -11.68 3.01 14.79
CA ASN A 218 -10.32 2.94 14.28
C ASN A 218 -9.41 4.05 14.85
N PRO A 219 -8.34 3.71 15.60
CA PRO A 219 -7.42 4.71 16.16
C PRO A 219 -6.51 5.36 15.11
N ASN A 220 -6.42 4.80 13.89
CA ASN A 220 -5.63 5.30 12.77
C ASN A 220 -6.49 6.08 11.75
N ALA A 221 -7.74 6.42 12.10
CA ALA A 221 -8.60 7.24 11.26
C ALA A 221 -8.38 8.74 11.51
N LEU A 222 -8.34 9.53 10.44
CA LEU A 222 -8.23 10.98 10.44
C LEU A 222 -9.41 11.57 9.69
N PHE A 223 -10.14 12.47 10.32
CA PHE A 223 -11.22 13.23 9.71
C PHE A 223 -10.81 14.69 9.53
N LEU A 224 -10.75 15.13 8.27
CA LEU A 224 -10.43 16.51 7.88
C LEU A 224 -11.70 17.17 7.36
N ILE A 225 -12.26 18.08 8.15
CA ILE A 225 -13.54 18.72 7.91
C ILE A 225 -13.33 20.13 7.34
N ARG A 226 -13.73 20.34 6.09
CA ARG A 226 -13.63 21.63 5.41
C ARG A 226 -14.72 22.58 5.88
N LYS A 227 -14.33 23.80 6.26
CA LYS A 227 -15.23 24.94 6.43
C LYS A 227 -15.51 25.57 5.06
N SER A 228 -16.67 25.27 4.47
CA SER A 228 -16.95 25.65 3.08
C SER A 228 -17.52 27.07 2.92
N GLU A 229 -17.73 27.84 3.99
CA GLU A 229 -18.37 29.17 3.95
C GLU A 229 -17.63 30.13 3.02
N ASN A 230 -16.30 30.14 3.10
CA ASN A 230 -15.40 30.97 2.29
C ASN A 230 -15.33 30.54 0.81
N ILE A 231 -15.76 29.32 0.50
CA ILE A 231 -15.87 28.82 -0.88
C ILE A 231 -17.28 29.12 -1.42
N LEU A 232 -18.31 28.67 -0.72
CA LEU A 232 -19.71 28.70 -1.18
C LEU A 232 -20.26 30.12 -1.35
N SER A 233 -19.77 31.08 -0.56
CA SER A 233 -20.12 32.50 -0.71
C SER A 233 -19.63 33.09 -2.02
N ASN A 234 -18.50 32.60 -2.55
CA ASN A 234 -17.81 33.16 -3.72
C ASN A 234 -18.01 32.35 -5.02
N LEU A 235 -18.68 31.19 -4.95
CA LEU A 235 -18.99 30.36 -6.12
C LEU A 235 -20.23 30.83 -6.89
N SER A 236 -20.21 30.69 -8.21
CA SER A 236 -21.41 30.83 -9.05
C SER A 236 -22.25 29.55 -9.07
N GLY A 237 -23.54 29.67 -9.39
CA GLY A 237 -24.55 28.60 -9.21
C GLY A 237 -24.16 27.22 -9.75
N GLN A 238 -23.66 27.14 -10.99
CA GLN A 238 -23.28 25.87 -11.61
C GLN A 238 -22.15 25.12 -10.89
N TYR A 239 -21.32 25.83 -10.12
CA TYR A 239 -20.23 25.24 -9.34
C TYR A 239 -20.67 24.91 -7.92
N LYS A 240 -21.65 25.61 -7.35
CA LYS A 240 -22.17 25.31 -6.01
C LYS A 240 -22.67 23.87 -5.88
N ASP A 241 -23.35 23.37 -6.91
CA ASP A 241 -23.84 21.98 -6.99
C ASP A 241 -22.73 20.92 -6.91
N LYS A 242 -21.49 21.30 -7.25
CA LYS A 242 -20.34 20.39 -7.08
C LYS A 242 -19.92 20.26 -5.62
N PHE A 243 -20.19 21.26 -4.78
CA PHE A 243 -19.75 21.39 -3.39
C PHE A 243 -20.86 21.16 -2.36
N ARG A 244 -22.12 21.11 -2.79
CA ARG A 244 -23.28 20.89 -1.94
C ARG A 244 -24.35 20.10 -2.69
N ASP A 245 -24.98 19.15 -2.02
CA ASP A 245 -26.08 18.38 -2.58
C ASP A 245 -27.36 19.22 -2.67
N LYS A 246 -28.24 18.92 -3.64
CA LYS A 246 -29.51 19.64 -3.83
C LYS A 246 -30.60 19.10 -2.93
N GLU A 247 -30.52 17.80 -2.67
CA GLU A 247 -31.47 16.99 -1.95
C GLU A 247 -31.41 17.33 -0.46
N GLU A 248 -32.55 17.69 0.12
CA GLU A 248 -32.66 18.07 1.53
C GLU A 248 -32.24 16.92 2.46
N PHE A 249 -32.57 15.68 2.09
CA PHE A 249 -32.09 14.48 2.80
C PHE A 249 -30.57 14.49 2.90
N ASN A 250 -29.84 14.56 1.79
CA ASN A 250 -28.37 14.57 1.80
C ASN A 250 -27.80 15.75 2.62
N GLN A 251 -28.40 16.93 2.50
CA GLN A 251 -27.99 18.09 3.30
C GLN A 251 -28.19 17.85 4.80
N SER A 252 -29.27 17.21 5.21
CA SER A 252 -29.48 16.85 6.62
C SER A 252 -28.48 15.79 7.10
N GLN A 253 -28.19 14.79 6.26
CA GLN A 253 -27.27 13.70 6.59
C GLN A 253 -25.84 14.19 6.82
N ILE A 254 -25.33 15.09 5.97
CA ILE A 254 -23.98 15.64 6.15
C ILE A 254 -23.87 16.50 7.40
N GLN A 255 -24.93 17.23 7.77
CA GLN A 255 -24.94 18.01 9.01
C GLN A 255 -24.95 17.10 10.24
N GLU A 256 -25.70 16.00 10.20
CA GLU A 256 -25.73 15.05 11.30
C GLU A 256 -24.41 14.27 11.43
N LEU A 257 -23.78 13.88 10.31
CA LEU A 257 -22.44 13.32 10.28
C LEU A 257 -21.42 14.24 10.98
N LYS A 258 -21.41 15.54 10.62
CA LYS A 258 -20.52 16.54 11.25
C LYS A 258 -20.74 16.67 12.75
N LYS A 259 -21.99 16.50 13.25
CA LYS A 259 -22.30 16.54 14.70
C LYS A 259 -21.91 15.25 15.42
N LYS A 260 -21.98 14.10 14.75
CA LYS A 260 -21.68 12.78 15.33
C LYS A 260 -20.20 12.47 15.38
N LEU A 261 -19.41 12.91 14.39
CA LEU A 261 -17.96 12.66 14.37
C LEU A 261 -17.27 13.02 15.70
N PRO A 262 -17.44 14.22 16.29
CA PRO A 262 -16.84 14.57 17.59
C PRO A 262 -17.33 13.76 18.79
N LYS A 263 -18.46 13.06 18.67
CA LYS A 263 -18.98 12.15 19.71
C LYS A 263 -18.41 10.74 19.55
N MET A 264 -18.02 10.36 18.33
CA MET A 264 -17.54 9.02 17.99
C MET A 264 -16.01 8.88 18.07
N PHE A 265 -15.27 9.96 17.80
CA PHE A 265 -13.81 9.96 17.75
C PHE A 265 -13.22 11.07 18.64
N PRO A 266 -12.01 10.83 19.21
CA PRO A 266 -11.28 11.83 19.98
C PRO A 266 -10.89 13.03 19.12
N SER A 267 -10.69 14.17 19.77
CA SER A 267 -10.35 15.45 19.13
C SER A 267 -9.10 15.40 18.26
N GLU A 268 -8.15 14.53 18.60
CA GLU A 268 -6.88 14.33 17.89
C GLU A 268 -7.05 13.66 16.53
N GLN A 269 -8.23 13.08 16.26
CA GLN A 269 -8.59 12.46 14.98
C GLN A 269 -9.48 13.37 14.13
N ILE A 270 -9.87 14.57 14.61
CA ILE A 270 -10.82 15.45 13.92
C ILE A 270 -10.24 16.85 13.81
N PHE A 271 -10.01 17.30 12.59
CA PHE A 271 -9.47 18.64 12.34
C PHE A 271 -10.35 19.41 11.37
N HIS A 272 -10.73 20.61 11.79
CA HIS A 272 -11.41 21.56 10.93
C HIS A 272 -10.37 22.49 10.29
N TYR A 273 -10.49 22.75 9.00
CA TYR A 273 -9.59 23.66 8.30
C TYR A 273 -10.36 24.64 7.43
N ASP A 274 -9.79 25.83 7.30
CA ASP A 274 -10.27 26.89 6.42
C ASP A 274 -9.60 26.79 5.04
N CYS A 275 -10.32 27.25 4.03
CA CYS A 275 -9.82 27.36 2.67
C CYS A 275 -10.69 28.35 1.90
N PHE A 276 -10.20 28.86 0.78
CA PHE A 276 -10.88 29.92 0.05
C PHE A 276 -10.87 29.68 -1.45
N TYR A 277 -11.94 30.13 -2.10
CA TYR A 277 -12.07 30.12 -3.54
C TYR A 277 -10.98 31.00 -4.18
N ASN A 278 -10.25 30.46 -5.15
CA ASN A 278 -9.23 31.18 -5.91
C ASN A 278 -9.43 31.07 -7.43
N GLY A 279 -10.67 31.21 -7.88
CA GLY A 279 -10.98 31.20 -9.32
C GLY A 279 -11.19 29.81 -9.90
N LEU A 280 -11.12 29.75 -11.23
CA LEU A 280 -11.36 28.55 -12.03
C LEU A 280 -10.08 28.18 -12.78
N ASP A 281 -9.80 26.88 -12.84
CA ASP A 281 -8.69 26.31 -13.61
C ASP A 281 -9.25 25.52 -14.79
N SER A 282 -8.89 25.95 -16.00
CA SER A 282 -9.27 25.34 -17.28
C SER A 282 -8.12 24.60 -17.97
N SER A 283 -6.94 24.50 -17.34
CA SER A 283 -5.72 23.93 -17.92
C SER A 283 -5.84 22.46 -18.37
N THR A 284 -6.76 21.70 -17.76
CA THR A 284 -6.97 20.27 -18.04
C THR A 284 -8.13 19.99 -19.01
N GLY A 285 -8.65 21.01 -19.69
CA GLY A 285 -9.78 20.89 -20.63
C GLY A 285 -11.15 20.71 -19.96
N ARG A 286 -11.19 20.59 -18.63
CA ARG A 286 -12.42 20.67 -17.83
C ARG A 286 -12.24 21.75 -16.76
N GLU A 287 -13.15 22.70 -16.72
CA GLU A 287 -13.11 23.79 -15.74
C GLU A 287 -13.35 23.25 -14.32
N ARG A 288 -12.39 23.52 -13.43
CA ARG A 288 -12.38 23.10 -12.03
C ARG A 288 -12.27 24.30 -11.12
N VAL A 289 -12.89 24.21 -9.96
CA VAL A 289 -12.74 25.23 -8.92
C VAL A 289 -11.35 25.10 -8.29
N LYS A 290 -10.61 26.20 -8.26
CA LYS A 290 -9.33 26.29 -7.56
C LYS A 290 -9.57 26.73 -6.12
N ILE A 291 -8.93 26.03 -5.19
CA ILE A 291 -9.02 26.30 -3.75
C ILE A 291 -7.61 26.52 -3.21
N ASP A 292 -7.43 27.58 -2.45
CA ASP A 292 -6.20 27.90 -1.74
C ASP A 292 -6.44 27.85 -0.21
N GLY A 293 -5.39 28.06 0.58
CA GLY A 293 -5.45 28.01 2.05
C GLY A 293 -5.24 26.62 2.66
N LEU A 294 -4.89 25.62 1.85
CA LEU A 294 -4.73 24.22 2.29
C LEU A 294 -3.45 23.91 3.08
N HIS A 295 -2.76 24.91 3.61
CA HIS A 295 -1.54 24.69 4.40
C HIS A 295 -1.85 23.99 5.73
N GLU A 296 -2.89 24.41 6.44
CA GLU A 296 -3.29 23.75 7.69
C GLU A 296 -3.73 22.30 7.44
N PHE A 297 -4.51 22.07 6.39
CA PHE A 297 -4.88 20.73 5.92
C PHE A 297 -3.64 19.84 5.70
N GLU A 298 -2.65 20.36 4.97
CA GLU A 298 -1.40 19.65 4.67
C GLU A 298 -0.64 19.29 5.95
N GLU A 299 -0.43 20.26 6.84
CA GLU A 299 0.31 20.07 8.09
C GLU A 299 -0.36 19.07 9.02
N GLN A 300 -1.68 19.17 9.21
CA GLN A 300 -2.42 18.24 10.09
C GLN A 300 -2.42 16.82 9.53
N ALA A 301 -2.63 16.66 8.22
CA ALA A 301 -2.59 15.35 7.57
C ALA A 301 -1.22 14.68 7.73
N LYS A 302 -0.13 15.41 7.44
CA LYS A 302 1.25 14.90 7.61
C LYS A 302 1.51 14.51 9.06
N LYS A 303 1.27 15.44 9.99
CA LYS A 303 1.54 15.25 11.41
C LYS A 303 0.81 14.04 11.97
N PHE A 304 -0.49 13.93 11.70
CA PHE A 304 -1.29 12.82 12.20
C PHE A 304 -0.80 11.48 11.65
N LEU A 305 -0.61 11.36 10.33
CA LEU A 305 -0.20 10.09 9.71
C LEU A 305 1.17 9.63 10.21
N ILE A 306 2.15 10.54 10.32
CA ILE A 306 3.48 10.23 10.87
C ILE A 306 3.33 9.67 12.28
N GLN A 307 2.57 10.36 13.15
CA GLN A 307 2.37 9.94 14.54
C GLN A 307 1.62 8.62 14.65
N ALA A 308 0.58 8.42 13.84
CA ALA A 308 -0.21 7.19 13.82
C ALA A 308 0.66 6.00 13.40
N ILE A 309 1.44 6.13 12.32
CA ILE A 309 2.29 5.05 11.81
C ILE A 309 3.43 4.73 12.80
N GLN A 310 4.06 5.75 13.38
CA GLN A 310 5.09 5.56 14.40
C GLN A 310 4.56 4.84 15.65
N LYS A 311 3.35 5.21 16.09
CA LYS A 311 2.69 4.55 17.22
C LYS A 311 2.28 3.11 16.91
N TRP A 312 1.86 2.83 15.68
CA TRP A 312 1.42 1.51 15.26
C TRP A 312 2.59 0.54 15.00
N TYR A 313 3.73 1.05 14.51
CA TYR A 313 4.93 0.26 14.20
C TYR A 313 6.18 0.70 15.00
N PRO A 314 6.15 0.71 16.34
CA PRO A 314 7.23 1.28 17.15
C PRO A 314 8.58 0.56 16.97
N ALA A 315 8.57 -0.74 16.67
CA ALA A 315 9.78 -1.55 16.47
C ALA A 315 10.60 -1.12 15.22
N ASN A 316 9.94 -0.49 14.25
CA ASN A 316 10.60 0.01 13.05
C ASN A 316 11.43 1.27 13.37
N PHE A 317 11.03 2.05 14.38
CA PHE A 317 11.69 3.29 14.78
C PHE A 317 12.65 3.14 15.96
N SER A 318 12.62 2.02 16.69
CA SER A 318 13.48 1.79 17.88
C SER A 318 14.92 1.40 17.56
N ASN A 319 15.19 0.82 16.38
CA ASN A 319 16.56 0.48 15.94
C ASN A 319 17.17 1.63 15.14
N THR A 320 17.95 2.47 15.81
CA THR A 320 18.63 3.66 15.25
C THR A 320 20.03 3.40 14.72
N ASN A 321 20.49 2.14 14.65
CA ASN A 321 21.77 1.84 14.03
C ASN A 321 21.69 2.17 12.53
N SER A 322 22.49 3.13 12.05
CA SER A 322 22.52 3.53 10.62
C SER A 322 22.73 2.34 9.67
N LEU A 323 23.39 1.29 10.14
CA LEU A 323 23.68 0.07 9.40
C LEU A 323 22.47 -0.88 9.30
N ASP A 324 21.57 -0.88 10.28
CA ASP A 324 20.31 -1.62 10.20
C ASP A 324 19.32 -0.92 9.27
N THR A 325 19.31 0.42 9.29
CA THR A 325 18.56 1.24 8.33
C THR A 325 18.99 0.99 6.89
N GLU A 326 20.30 0.99 6.59
CA GLU A 326 20.81 0.68 5.24
C GLU A 326 20.42 -0.74 4.79
N GLN A 327 20.48 -1.73 5.69
CA GLN A 327 20.08 -3.10 5.36
C GLN A 327 18.59 -3.20 5.05
N ARG A 328 17.73 -2.50 5.81
CA ARG A 328 16.29 -2.42 5.53
C ARG A 328 16.04 -1.76 4.19
N GLN A 329 16.64 -0.60 3.93
CA GLN A 329 16.52 0.11 2.65
C GLN A 329 16.92 -0.77 1.46
N MET A 330 18.06 -1.47 1.57
CA MET A 330 18.53 -2.36 0.52
C MET A 330 17.59 -3.56 0.30
N THR A 331 17.04 -4.12 1.39
CA THR A 331 16.05 -5.21 1.31
C THR A 331 14.75 -4.72 0.67
N THR A 332 14.27 -3.54 1.04
CA THR A 332 13.05 -2.91 0.47
C THR A 332 13.23 -2.64 -1.02
N PHE A 333 14.36 -2.05 -1.41
CA PHE A 333 14.72 -1.86 -2.81
C PHE A 333 14.68 -3.17 -3.60
N LEU A 334 15.17 -4.26 -3.00
CA LEU A 334 15.21 -5.58 -3.61
C LEU A 334 13.81 -6.15 -3.85
N LEU A 335 12.96 -6.14 -2.83
CA LEU A 335 11.59 -6.65 -2.91
C LEU A 335 10.80 -5.86 -3.97
N ASN A 336 10.90 -4.54 -3.96
CA ASN A 336 10.21 -3.68 -4.91
C ASN A 336 10.60 -3.93 -6.36
N LYS A 337 11.90 -4.10 -6.63
CA LYS A 337 12.36 -4.38 -8.00
C LYS A 337 12.05 -5.79 -8.46
N THR A 338 11.90 -6.75 -7.54
CA THR A 338 11.70 -8.17 -7.87
C THR A 338 10.23 -8.59 -7.89
N GLN A 339 9.31 -7.72 -7.46
CA GLN A 339 7.87 -7.99 -7.44
C GLN A 339 7.31 -8.45 -8.80
N PHE A 340 7.79 -7.85 -9.89
CA PHE A 340 7.36 -8.16 -11.26
C PHE A 340 8.39 -9.02 -12.03
N PHE A 341 9.24 -9.77 -11.32
CA PHE A 341 10.24 -10.61 -11.96
C PHE A 341 9.58 -11.76 -12.73
N VAL A 342 9.96 -11.90 -14.01
CA VAL A 342 9.60 -13.05 -14.85
C VAL A 342 10.69 -14.11 -14.71
N ASP A 343 10.28 -15.36 -14.47
CA ASP A 343 11.19 -16.47 -14.20
C ASP A 343 12.25 -16.69 -15.29
N ARG A 344 13.47 -16.99 -14.83
CA ARG A 344 14.66 -17.24 -15.67
C ARG A 344 15.37 -18.53 -15.23
N PRO A 345 14.79 -19.71 -15.50
CA PRO A 345 15.25 -20.97 -14.90
C PRO A 345 16.67 -21.38 -15.33
N ASN A 346 17.07 -21.07 -16.56
CA ASN A 346 18.40 -21.38 -17.07
C ASN A 346 19.48 -20.59 -16.34
N GLU A 347 19.27 -19.29 -16.17
CA GLU A 347 20.17 -18.39 -15.45
C GLU A 347 20.22 -18.75 -13.97
N PHE A 348 19.08 -19.03 -13.34
CA PHE A 348 19.04 -19.53 -11.96
C PHE A 348 19.82 -20.83 -11.78
N SER A 349 19.73 -21.76 -12.73
CA SER A 349 20.51 -23.01 -12.71
C SER A 349 22.01 -22.73 -12.74
N LEU A 350 22.48 -21.80 -13.57
CA LEU A 350 23.88 -21.40 -13.64
C LEU A 350 24.38 -20.74 -12.35
N LEU A 351 23.59 -19.84 -11.76
CA LEU A 351 23.89 -19.21 -10.46
C LEU A 351 23.95 -20.26 -9.35
N LEU A 352 23.03 -21.24 -9.36
CA LEU A 352 23.00 -22.32 -8.39
C LEU A 352 24.23 -23.23 -8.51
N LYS A 353 24.60 -23.65 -9.73
CA LYS A 353 25.81 -24.44 -10.02
C LYS A 353 27.08 -23.75 -9.51
N TYR A 354 27.15 -22.42 -9.67
CA TYR A 354 28.26 -21.63 -9.15
C TYR A 354 28.37 -21.68 -7.63
N ILE A 355 27.28 -21.42 -6.89
CA ILE A 355 27.34 -21.43 -5.42
C ILE A 355 27.51 -22.85 -4.84
N THR A 356 27.14 -23.89 -5.59
CA THR A 356 27.36 -25.29 -5.19
C THR A 356 28.76 -25.82 -5.56
N GLY A 357 29.57 -25.05 -6.28
CA GLY A 357 30.93 -25.40 -6.68
C GLY A 357 31.01 -26.31 -7.92
N ASP A 358 29.91 -26.48 -8.67
CA ASP A 358 29.89 -27.21 -9.92
C ASP A 358 30.21 -26.26 -11.10
N HIS A 359 31.50 -26.05 -11.34
CA HIS A 359 31.97 -25.09 -12.33
C HIS A 359 32.13 -25.65 -13.74
N LYS A 360 31.77 -26.93 -13.97
CA LYS A 360 32.02 -27.65 -15.24
C LYS A 360 31.36 -26.99 -16.45
N ASP A 361 30.22 -26.35 -16.23
CA ASP A 361 29.43 -25.72 -17.29
C ASP A 361 29.59 -24.19 -17.35
N LEU A 362 30.48 -23.60 -16.53
CA LEU A 362 30.69 -22.15 -16.49
C LEU A 362 31.80 -21.74 -17.47
N LYS A 363 31.52 -20.73 -18.30
CA LYS A 363 32.55 -20.12 -19.17
C LYS A 363 33.54 -19.34 -18.31
N LEU A 364 34.71 -19.92 -18.04
CA LEU A 364 35.81 -19.27 -17.32
C LEU A 364 36.62 -18.39 -18.29
N ASN A 365 36.70 -17.08 -18.02
CA ASN A 365 37.46 -16.13 -18.83
C ASN A 365 38.98 -16.18 -18.58
N SER A 366 39.45 -16.96 -17.59
CA SER A 366 40.87 -17.08 -17.21
C SER A 366 41.15 -18.50 -16.70
N PRO A 367 42.10 -19.25 -17.30
CA PRO A 367 42.58 -20.54 -16.78
C PRO A 367 43.53 -20.39 -15.57
N THR A 368 43.92 -19.16 -15.23
CA THR A 368 44.99 -18.88 -14.25
C THR A 368 44.48 -18.74 -12.81
N ASP A 369 43.19 -18.48 -12.60
CA ASP A 369 42.61 -18.37 -11.25
C ASP A 369 42.27 -19.74 -10.62
N ALA A 370 42.33 -20.82 -11.40
CA ALA A 370 41.97 -22.18 -10.97
C ALA A 370 43.11 -22.96 -10.29
N LYS A 371 44.28 -22.33 -10.05
CA LYS A 371 45.49 -23.01 -9.53
C LYS A 371 45.80 -22.79 -8.04
N SER A 372 44.88 -22.19 -7.29
CA SER A 372 44.96 -22.15 -5.83
C SER A 372 43.88 -23.07 -5.26
N GLU A 373 44.25 -23.99 -4.36
CA GLU A 373 43.34 -24.97 -3.74
C GLU A 373 42.15 -24.32 -2.99
N ASN A 374 42.12 -22.98 -2.88
CA ASN A 374 41.07 -22.20 -2.23
C ASN A 374 40.52 -21.04 -3.08
N ALA A 375 40.82 -20.95 -4.38
CA ALA A 375 40.32 -19.87 -5.23
C ALA A 375 38.90 -20.16 -5.74
N GLN A 376 37.90 -19.46 -5.20
CA GLN A 376 36.58 -19.40 -5.84
C GLN A 376 36.62 -18.42 -7.02
N PRO A 377 36.26 -18.84 -8.24
CA PRO A 377 36.26 -17.95 -9.39
C PRO A 377 35.22 -16.83 -9.20
N LEU A 378 35.50 -15.60 -9.66
CA LEU A 378 34.51 -14.52 -9.60
C LEU A 378 33.45 -14.70 -10.69
N MET A 379 32.18 -14.80 -10.31
CA MET A 379 31.07 -14.80 -11.26
C MET A 379 30.64 -13.37 -11.62
N ALA A 380 30.50 -13.11 -12.92
CA ALA A 380 29.97 -11.85 -13.45
C ALA A 380 28.75 -12.10 -14.34
N VAL A 381 27.62 -11.47 -14.00
CA VAL A 381 26.42 -11.47 -14.85
C VAL A 381 26.50 -10.29 -15.81
N THR A 382 26.53 -10.56 -17.11
CA THR A 382 26.71 -9.54 -18.16
C THR A 382 25.51 -9.50 -19.12
N GLY A 383 25.28 -8.35 -19.75
CA GLY A 383 24.11 -8.07 -20.58
C GLY A 383 23.95 -6.57 -20.83
N ARG A 384 23.12 -6.17 -21.79
CA ARG A 384 22.82 -4.77 -22.13
C ARG A 384 22.14 -4.06 -20.97
N SER A 385 22.20 -2.72 -20.96
CA SER A 385 21.42 -1.93 -20.00
C SER A 385 19.93 -2.26 -20.17
N GLY A 386 19.21 -2.45 -19.07
CA GLY A 386 17.79 -2.84 -19.10
C GLY A 386 17.52 -4.36 -19.13
N ASP A 387 18.51 -5.23 -19.35
CA ASP A 387 18.30 -6.70 -19.46
C ASP A 387 17.88 -7.39 -18.13
N GLY A 388 17.69 -6.62 -17.05
CA GLY A 388 17.22 -7.13 -15.76
C GLY A 388 18.29 -7.79 -14.88
N LYS A 389 19.58 -7.54 -15.13
CA LYS A 389 20.71 -8.14 -14.37
C LYS A 389 20.58 -7.99 -12.85
N THR A 390 20.31 -6.76 -12.39
CA THR A 390 20.14 -6.44 -10.98
C THR A 390 18.93 -7.17 -10.37
N ILE A 391 17.84 -7.26 -11.13
CA ILE A 391 16.61 -7.93 -10.70
C ILE A 391 16.82 -9.44 -10.62
N LEU A 392 17.52 -10.04 -11.61
CA LEU A 392 17.88 -11.45 -11.61
C LEU A 392 18.71 -11.82 -10.38
N LEU A 393 19.80 -11.08 -10.11
CA LEU A 393 20.62 -11.30 -8.91
C LEU A 393 19.81 -11.09 -7.64
N GLY A 394 18.94 -10.10 -7.62
CA GLY A 394 18.10 -9.82 -6.46
C GLY A 394 17.08 -10.91 -6.16
N LYS A 395 16.39 -11.42 -7.18
CA LYS A 395 15.48 -12.56 -7.01
C LYS A 395 16.24 -13.79 -6.57
N PHE A 396 17.44 -14.03 -7.12
CA PHE A 396 18.29 -15.13 -6.70
C PHE A 396 18.69 -15.04 -5.21
N VAL A 397 19.06 -13.84 -4.73
CA VAL A 397 19.35 -13.59 -3.31
C VAL A 397 18.16 -14.00 -2.44
N LEU A 398 16.96 -13.49 -2.74
CA LEU A 398 15.74 -13.79 -1.99
C LEU A 398 15.43 -15.30 -1.98
N THR A 399 15.55 -15.96 -3.13
CA THR A 399 15.31 -17.41 -3.24
C THR A 399 16.32 -18.23 -2.44
N ILE A 400 17.59 -17.82 -2.39
CA ILE A 400 18.61 -18.52 -1.61
C ILE A 400 18.38 -18.32 -0.11
N GLU A 401 18.08 -17.10 0.33
CA GLU A 401 17.76 -16.80 1.74
C GLU A 401 16.56 -17.63 2.21
N GLU A 402 15.49 -17.70 1.40
CA GLU A 402 14.30 -18.50 1.69
C GLU A 402 14.62 -20.01 1.73
N LYS A 403 15.29 -20.53 0.70
CA LYS A 403 15.52 -21.97 0.50
C LYS A 403 16.55 -22.55 1.46
N PHE A 404 17.57 -21.77 1.81
CA PHE A 404 18.71 -22.26 2.58
C PHE A 404 18.79 -21.72 4.01
N GLN A 405 17.99 -20.71 4.38
CA GLN A 405 17.94 -20.14 5.73
C GLN A 405 19.35 -19.87 6.31
N ASN A 406 19.53 -19.97 7.63
CA ASN A 406 20.80 -19.78 8.36
C ASN A 406 21.94 -20.76 7.99
N ARG A 407 21.84 -21.53 6.89
CA ARG A 407 22.87 -22.49 6.44
C ARG A 407 23.90 -21.89 5.49
N PHE A 408 23.62 -20.74 4.88
CA PHE A 408 24.55 -20.00 4.03
C PHE A 408 24.57 -18.53 4.42
N PHE A 409 25.77 -17.93 4.37
CA PHE A 409 25.94 -16.49 4.57
C PHE A 409 26.09 -15.82 3.22
N LEU A 410 25.07 -15.04 2.86
CA LEU A 410 25.02 -14.31 1.63
C LEU A 410 25.27 -12.82 1.91
N PHE A 411 26.32 -12.28 1.30
CA PHE A 411 26.60 -10.86 1.33
C PHE A 411 26.27 -10.27 -0.04
N TYR A 412 25.38 -9.29 -0.05
CA TYR A 412 25.02 -8.55 -1.25
C TYR A 412 25.02 -7.05 -0.96
N TYR A 413 25.36 -6.27 -1.98
CA TYR A 413 25.29 -4.81 -1.96
C TYR A 413 24.89 -4.28 -3.34
N PHE A 414 23.85 -3.46 -3.38
CA PHE A 414 23.37 -2.85 -4.62
C PHE A 414 23.84 -1.39 -4.71
N LEU A 415 24.74 -1.12 -5.66
CA LEU A 415 25.31 0.22 -5.88
C LEU A 415 24.26 1.26 -6.30
N ASP A 416 23.13 0.83 -6.88
CA ASP A 416 22.03 1.72 -7.29
C ASP A 416 21.09 2.09 -6.12
N GLY A 417 21.24 1.46 -4.94
CA GLY A 417 20.33 1.65 -3.79
C GLY A 417 20.86 2.59 -2.70
N ALA A 418 22.16 2.93 -2.71
CA ALA A 418 22.79 3.74 -1.67
C ALA A 418 23.19 5.12 -2.23
N PHE A 419 22.40 6.14 -1.92
CA PHE A 419 22.57 7.52 -2.38
C PHE A 419 23.68 8.29 -1.63
N HIS A 420 24.89 7.75 -1.45
CA HIS A 420 25.93 8.49 -0.69
C HIS A 420 27.34 8.47 -1.26
N ALA A 421 28.02 9.62 -1.10
CA ALA A 421 29.40 9.91 -1.50
C ALA A 421 30.48 9.06 -0.78
N ASN A 422 30.10 8.22 0.19
CA ASN A 422 30.99 7.36 1.00
C ASN A 422 30.64 5.86 0.94
N ALA A 423 29.98 5.39 -0.14
CA ALA A 423 29.47 4.03 -0.29
C ALA A 423 30.49 2.91 0.05
N THR A 424 31.78 3.09 -0.25
CA THR A 424 32.82 2.09 0.03
C THR A 424 33.12 1.93 1.53
N HIS A 425 33.17 3.02 2.29
CA HIS A 425 33.44 2.96 3.72
C HIS A 425 32.29 2.31 4.49
N PHE A 426 31.05 2.65 4.13
CA PHE A 426 29.86 2.02 4.67
C PHE A 426 29.78 0.54 4.29
N MET A 427 29.98 0.19 3.02
CA MET A 427 30.01 -1.21 2.56
C MET A 427 30.99 -2.08 3.37
N LEU A 428 32.21 -1.58 3.60
CA LEU A 428 33.22 -2.30 4.38
C LEU A 428 32.87 -2.39 5.86
N THR A 429 32.22 -1.36 6.42
CA THR A 429 31.78 -1.33 7.82
C THR A 429 30.62 -2.30 8.05
N THR A 430 29.64 -2.32 7.14
CA THR A 430 28.53 -3.28 7.12
C THR A 430 29.05 -4.72 6.98
N LEU A 431 30.02 -4.94 6.10
CA LEU A 431 30.67 -6.24 5.93
C LEU A 431 31.36 -6.68 7.23
N LYS A 432 32.11 -5.78 7.87
CA LYS A 432 32.83 -6.07 9.12
C LYS A 432 31.88 -6.45 10.25
N GLN A 433 30.82 -5.69 10.51
CA GLN A 433 29.89 -6.03 11.59
C GLN A 433 29.09 -7.31 11.33
N LYS A 434 28.71 -7.56 10.07
CA LYS A 434 28.09 -8.83 9.68
C LYS A 434 29.07 -10.00 9.75
N LEU A 435 30.38 -9.78 9.83
CA LEU A 435 31.34 -10.83 10.17
C LEU A 435 31.49 -10.94 11.69
N ASP A 436 31.53 -9.81 12.41
CA ASP A 436 31.68 -9.74 13.88
C ASP A 436 30.48 -10.32 14.65
N LYS A 437 29.25 -10.27 14.11
CA LYS A 437 28.07 -10.93 14.72
C LYS A 437 28.17 -12.47 14.70
N TYR A 438 29.12 -13.04 13.95
CA TYR A 438 29.23 -14.47 13.71
C TYR A 438 30.57 -15.10 14.10
N LEU A 439 31.60 -14.28 14.36
CA LEU A 439 32.82 -14.68 15.05
C LEU A 439 32.59 -14.65 16.56
#